data_AF-X1R0B9-F1
#
_entry.id   AF-X1R0B9-F1
#
_cell.length_a   1.000
_cell.length_b   1.000
_cell.length_c   1.000
_cell.angle_alpha   90.00
_cell.angle_beta   90.00
_cell.angle_gamma   90.00
#
_symmetry.space_group_name_H-M   'P 1'
#
loop_
_entity.id
_entity.type
_entity.pdbx_description
1 polymer ?
#
loop_
_entity_poly.entity_id
_entity_poly.type
_entity_poly.pdbx_seq_one_letter_code
_entity_poly.pdbx_strand_id
1 'polypeptide(L)'
;DATVEAFNAKYPNITLKIENSFGEAYHQKLAALAAAGDLPDVMYLWPGGRSVEIYKNELTEDLYPFLGADKDKFVPAAVAPQWDGKLYELPIGITATHVMYVNTKLLSDLGLTMPKTYDELVAMVPKIKEAGLYPILMANKAAWVMQSCLFSALVFLPTVISTIIIGILWSINLISDALGPAKK
;
A
#
# COMPACT_ATOMS: atom_id res chain seq x y z
N ASP A 1 22.98 -10.47 -4.74
CA ASP A 1 21.58 -10.03 -5.02
C ASP A 1 21.59 -9.56 -6.46
N ALA A 2 20.77 -10.18 -7.32
CA ALA A 2 20.85 -10.00 -8.77
C ALA A 2 20.74 -8.53 -9.19
N THR A 3 19.99 -7.71 -8.43
CA THR A 3 19.85 -6.28 -8.68
C THR A 3 21.15 -5.51 -8.37
N VAL A 4 21.82 -5.82 -7.27
CA VAL A 4 23.08 -5.17 -6.86
C VAL A 4 24.20 -5.54 -7.81
N GLU A 5 24.28 -6.81 -8.21
CA GLU A 5 25.29 -7.30 -9.16
C GLU A 5 25.11 -6.65 -10.53
N ALA A 6 23.87 -6.58 -11.03
CA ALA A 6 23.57 -5.91 -12.30
C ALA A 6 23.87 -4.40 -12.24
N PHE A 7 23.57 -3.74 -11.12
CA PHE A 7 23.87 -2.32 -10.94
C PHE A 7 25.37 -2.06 -10.92
N ASN A 8 26.13 -2.79 -10.09
CA ASN A 8 27.57 -2.60 -9.96
C ASN A 8 28.31 -2.95 -11.28
N ALA A 9 27.81 -3.93 -12.04
CA ALA A 9 28.35 -4.26 -13.37
C ALA A 9 28.11 -3.13 -14.39
N LYS A 10 26.93 -2.48 -14.32
CA LYS A 10 26.58 -1.37 -15.22
C LYS A 10 27.25 -0.05 -14.84
N TYR A 11 27.49 0.17 -13.55
CA TYR A 11 28.05 1.40 -13.00
C TYR A 11 29.30 1.09 -12.16
N PRO A 12 30.46 0.82 -12.80
CA PRO A 12 31.65 0.33 -12.11
C PRO A 12 32.26 1.32 -11.11
N ASN A 13 31.93 2.61 -11.24
CA ASN A 13 32.40 3.67 -10.34
C ASN A 13 31.46 3.91 -9.15
N ILE A 14 30.33 3.20 -9.06
CA ILE A 14 29.34 3.34 -7.98
C ILE A 14 29.20 1.98 -7.31
N THR A 15 29.49 1.92 -6.01
CA THR A 15 29.30 0.69 -5.22
C THR A 15 27.96 0.77 -4.48
N LEU A 16 26.98 -0.01 -4.93
CA LEU A 16 25.70 -0.13 -4.25
C LEU A 16 25.82 -1.05 -3.03
N LYS A 17 25.48 -0.53 -1.84
CA LYS A 17 25.35 -1.28 -0.59
C LYS A 17 23.91 -1.19 -0.10
N ILE A 18 23.25 -2.33 0.05
CA ILE A 18 21.87 -2.40 0.53
C ILE A 18 21.89 -2.92 1.97
N GLU A 19 21.29 -2.17 2.88
CA GLU A 19 20.95 -2.66 4.21
C GLU A 19 19.45 -2.96 4.27
N ASN A 20 19.10 -4.24 4.40
CA ASN A 20 17.72 -4.66 4.48
C ASN A 20 17.24 -4.64 5.92
N SER A 21 16.22 -3.82 6.19
CA SER A 21 15.50 -3.80 7.46
C SER A 21 14.05 -3.40 7.19
N PHE A 22 13.13 -3.81 8.05
CA PHE A 22 11.69 -3.63 7.82
C PHE A 22 10.91 -3.41 9.12
N GLY A 23 9.72 -2.82 8.99
CA GLY A 23 8.80 -2.60 10.10
C GLY A 23 9.27 -1.53 11.09
N GLU A 24 8.77 -1.60 12.32
CA GLU A 24 8.98 -0.53 13.31
C GLU A 24 10.45 -0.35 13.73
N ALA A 25 11.27 -1.42 13.73
CA ALA A 25 12.70 -1.31 14.00
C ALA A 25 13.43 -0.47 12.94
N TYR A 26 13.06 -0.64 11.66
CA TYR A 26 13.58 0.20 10.57
C TYR A 26 13.22 1.67 10.79
N HIS A 27 11.96 1.95 11.11
CA HIS A 27 11.50 3.32 11.33
C HIS A 27 12.19 4.00 12.51
N GLN A 28 12.42 3.28 13.60
CA GLN A 28 13.16 3.80 14.76
C GLN A 28 14.61 4.12 14.40
N LYS A 29 15.28 3.23 13.66
CA LYS A 29 16.65 3.48 13.16
C LYS A 29 16.69 4.69 12.25
N LEU A 30 15.77 4.78 11.28
CA LEU A 30 15.73 5.89 10.33
C LEU A 30 15.51 7.24 11.03
N ALA A 31 14.61 7.30 12.03
CA ALA A 31 14.39 8.50 12.82
C ALA A 31 15.64 8.92 13.61
N ALA A 32 16.39 7.97 14.17
CA ALA A 32 17.64 8.25 14.87
C ALA A 32 18.72 8.78 13.90
N LEU A 33 18.83 8.19 12.70
CA LEU A 33 19.76 8.65 11.66
C LEU A 33 19.39 10.06 11.16
N ALA A 34 18.09 10.33 10.95
CA ALA A 34 17.59 11.66 10.60
C ALA A 34 17.97 12.71 11.66
N ALA A 35 17.79 12.39 12.95
CA ALA A 35 18.15 13.28 14.05
C ALA A 35 19.68 13.49 14.18
N ALA A 36 20.47 12.49 13.78
CA ALA A 36 21.94 12.56 13.79
C ALA A 36 22.53 13.23 12.53
N GLY A 37 21.72 13.46 11.48
CA GLY A 37 22.20 13.94 10.18
C GLY A 37 23.01 12.90 9.41
N ASP A 38 22.81 11.61 9.69
CA ASP A 38 23.56 10.48 9.12
C ASP A 38 22.62 9.57 8.28
N LEU A 39 21.79 10.21 7.43
CA LEU A 39 20.86 9.48 6.58
C LEU A 39 21.58 8.77 5.42
N PRO A 40 21.09 7.60 4.98
CA PRO A 40 21.57 6.96 3.75
C PRO A 40 21.32 7.80 2.51
N ASP A 41 22.10 7.60 1.45
CA ASP A 41 21.92 8.28 0.16
C ASP A 41 20.54 7.97 -0.47
N VAL A 42 20.06 6.73 -0.30
CA VAL A 42 18.74 6.28 -0.74
C VAL A 42 18.10 5.50 0.39
N MET A 43 16.88 5.86 0.73
CA MET A 43 16.14 5.32 1.86
C MET A 43 14.76 4.84 1.45
N TYR A 44 14.30 3.76 2.08
CA TYR A 44 12.96 3.26 1.89
C TYR A 44 11.98 4.03 2.77
N LEU A 45 10.90 4.51 2.18
CA LEU A 45 9.95 5.39 2.85
C LEU A 45 8.51 4.95 2.62
N TRP A 46 7.62 5.43 3.49
CA TRP A 46 6.18 5.16 3.42
C TRP A 46 5.42 6.47 3.35
N PRO A 47 4.73 6.75 2.22
CA PRO A 47 4.11 8.04 1.99
C PRO A 47 3.04 8.36 3.04
N GLY A 48 2.81 9.65 3.25
CA GLY A 48 1.88 10.18 4.24
C GLY A 48 2.58 10.68 5.50
N GLY A 49 1.86 10.70 6.63
CA GLY A 49 2.29 11.42 7.83
C GLY A 49 3.65 10.98 8.41
N ARG A 50 4.10 9.76 8.13
CA ARG A 50 5.38 9.23 8.63
C ARG A 50 6.58 9.80 7.87
N SER A 51 6.49 9.91 6.54
CA SER A 51 7.56 10.51 5.73
C SER A 51 7.47 12.02 5.59
N VAL A 52 6.31 12.63 5.83
CA VAL A 52 6.15 14.10 5.71
C VAL A 52 7.14 14.88 6.57
N GLU A 53 7.51 14.37 7.74
CA GLU A 53 8.51 15.04 8.60
C GLU A 53 9.92 14.99 8.01
N ILE A 54 10.26 13.98 7.20
CA ILE A 54 11.52 13.95 6.46
C ILE A 54 11.55 15.09 5.42
N TYR A 55 10.46 15.27 4.67
CA TYR A 55 10.40 16.31 3.64
C TYR A 55 10.38 17.72 4.24
N LYS A 56 9.63 17.93 5.33
CA LYS A 56 9.52 19.23 6.02
C LYS A 56 10.85 19.71 6.58
N ASN A 57 11.69 18.77 7.02
CA ASN A 57 13.02 19.08 7.53
C ASN A 57 14.07 19.14 6.40
N GLU A 58 13.65 19.14 5.14
CA GLU A 58 14.51 19.25 3.96
C GLU A 58 15.60 18.16 3.91
N LEU A 59 15.27 16.96 4.41
CA LEU A 59 16.20 15.84 4.48
C LEU A 59 16.21 14.98 3.20
N THR A 60 15.45 15.38 2.18
CA THR A 60 15.32 14.72 0.89
C THR A 60 15.23 15.76 -0.22
N GLU A 61 15.78 15.43 -1.38
CA GLU A 61 15.75 16.29 -2.57
C GLU A 61 14.44 16.21 -3.34
N ASP A 62 14.12 17.26 -4.09
CA ASP A 62 13.03 17.20 -5.08
C ASP A 62 13.47 16.33 -6.27
N LEU A 63 12.70 15.29 -6.54
CA LEU A 63 13.00 14.27 -7.55
C LEU A 63 12.54 14.67 -8.96
N TYR A 64 11.66 15.66 -9.09
CA TYR A 64 11.15 16.08 -10.40
C TYR A 64 12.24 16.43 -11.43
N PRO A 65 13.29 17.20 -11.08
CA PRO A 65 14.37 17.54 -12.03
C PRO A 65 15.10 16.32 -12.59
N PHE A 66 15.09 15.20 -11.89
CA PHE A 66 15.82 13.98 -12.28
C PHE A 66 15.00 13.03 -13.15
N LEU A 67 13.67 13.21 -13.23
CA LEU A 67 12.80 12.27 -13.93
C LEU A 67 12.88 12.37 -15.46
N GLY A 68 13.01 13.57 -16.03
CA GLY A 68 13.01 13.75 -17.49
C GLY A 68 11.86 12.99 -18.18
N ALA A 69 12.19 12.22 -19.22
CA ALA A 69 11.23 11.38 -19.96
C ALA A 69 10.77 10.14 -19.17
N ASP A 70 11.47 9.74 -18.10
CA ASP A 70 11.10 8.58 -17.29
C ASP A 70 9.84 8.83 -16.46
N LYS A 71 9.41 10.10 -16.33
CA LYS A 71 8.14 10.47 -15.71
C LYS A 71 6.95 9.72 -16.33
N ASP A 72 6.96 9.51 -17.64
CA ASP A 72 5.88 8.85 -18.37
C ASP A 72 5.85 7.31 -18.18
N LYS A 73 6.90 6.75 -17.56
CA LYS A 73 6.93 5.33 -17.17
C LYS A 73 6.11 5.06 -15.90
N PHE A 74 5.78 6.11 -15.15
CA PHE A 74 4.99 6.01 -13.92
C PHE A 74 3.51 6.29 -14.20
N VAL A 75 2.63 5.69 -13.40
CA VAL A 75 1.23 6.12 -13.37
C VAL A 75 1.16 7.57 -12.87
N PRO A 76 0.24 8.42 -13.38
CA PRO A 76 0.23 9.85 -13.02
C PRO A 76 0.17 10.12 -11.50
N ALA A 77 -0.54 9.27 -10.76
CA ALA A 77 -0.62 9.36 -9.30
C ALA A 77 0.71 9.10 -8.58
N ALA A 78 1.61 8.30 -9.16
CA ALA A 78 2.91 7.95 -8.57
C ALA A 78 3.92 9.12 -8.61
N VAL A 79 3.72 10.07 -9.53
CA VAL A 79 4.58 11.24 -9.71
C VAL A 79 3.81 12.54 -9.46
N ALA A 80 2.71 12.47 -8.71
CA ALA A 80 1.99 13.65 -8.27
C ALA A 80 2.75 14.36 -7.13
N PRO A 81 2.60 15.70 -6.97
CA PRO A 81 3.25 16.41 -5.89
C PRO A 81 2.84 15.85 -4.52
N GLN A 82 3.83 15.64 -3.64
CA GLN A 82 3.64 15.02 -2.33
C GLN A 82 3.56 16.06 -1.21
N TRP A 83 4.53 16.97 -1.17
CA TRP A 83 4.60 18.04 -0.17
C TRP A 83 5.16 19.30 -0.82
N ASP A 84 4.58 20.47 -0.49
CA ASP A 84 5.03 21.78 -1.00
C ASP A 84 5.22 21.83 -2.54
N GLY A 85 4.35 21.13 -3.28
CA GLY A 85 4.43 21.08 -4.74
C GLY A 85 5.57 20.23 -5.33
N LYS A 86 6.40 19.59 -4.50
CA LYS A 86 7.58 18.79 -4.88
C LYS A 86 7.32 17.29 -4.79
N LEU A 87 8.19 16.51 -5.42
CA LEU A 87 8.16 15.04 -5.39
C LEU A 87 9.36 14.53 -4.61
N TYR A 88 9.15 13.88 -3.47
CA TYR A 88 10.26 13.44 -2.58
C TYR A 88 10.49 11.92 -2.59
N GLU A 89 9.50 11.15 -3.02
CA GLU A 89 9.56 9.69 -3.09
C GLU A 89 9.11 9.18 -4.46
N LEU A 90 9.80 8.14 -4.96
CA LEU A 90 9.37 7.37 -6.11
C LEU A 90 8.92 5.97 -5.67
N PRO A 91 7.77 5.48 -6.14
CA PRO A 91 7.29 4.16 -5.74
C PRO A 91 8.08 3.05 -6.43
N ILE A 92 8.50 2.06 -5.66
CA ILE A 92 9.06 0.80 -6.18
C ILE A 92 7.99 -0.30 -6.33
N GLY A 93 6.77 -0.03 -5.89
CA GLY A 93 5.66 -0.97 -5.91
C GLY A 93 4.39 -0.37 -5.32
N ILE A 94 3.29 -1.11 -5.41
CA ILE A 94 1.99 -0.71 -4.85
C ILE A 94 1.65 -1.67 -3.71
N THR A 95 1.27 -1.10 -2.57
CA THR A 95 0.74 -1.86 -1.43
C THR A 95 -0.72 -1.51 -1.23
N ALA A 96 -1.61 -2.51 -1.33
CA ALA A 96 -3.03 -2.36 -1.06
C ALA A 96 -3.34 -2.76 0.38
N THR A 97 -3.70 -1.80 1.22
CA THR A 97 -4.02 -2.02 2.65
C THR A 97 -5.53 -2.00 2.93
N HIS A 98 -6.32 -1.48 2.00
CA HIS A 98 -7.77 -1.26 2.11
C HIS A 98 -8.62 -2.52 1.80
N VAL A 99 -8.04 -3.73 1.89
CA VAL A 99 -8.74 -4.98 1.57
C VAL A 99 -9.28 -5.62 2.85
N MET A 100 -10.59 -5.88 2.89
CA MET A 100 -11.24 -6.64 3.94
C MET A 100 -11.40 -8.10 3.52
N TYR A 101 -10.81 -9.02 4.28
CA TYR A 101 -11.03 -10.44 4.11
C TYR A 101 -12.22 -10.88 4.97
N VAL A 102 -13.14 -11.65 4.37
CA VAL A 102 -14.41 -12.03 5.00
C VAL A 102 -14.56 -13.55 4.97
N ASN A 103 -14.89 -14.14 6.12
CA ASN A 103 -15.24 -15.54 6.20
C ASN A 103 -16.69 -15.75 5.73
N THR A 104 -16.86 -16.08 4.46
CA THR A 104 -18.18 -16.26 3.82
C THR A 104 -18.97 -17.42 4.40
N LYS A 105 -18.29 -18.49 4.86
CA LYS A 105 -18.94 -19.61 5.54
C LYS A 105 -19.56 -19.18 6.86
N LEU A 106 -18.83 -18.41 7.66
CA LEU A 106 -19.33 -17.86 8.94
C LEU A 106 -20.55 -16.97 8.71
N LEU A 107 -20.51 -16.10 7.69
CA LEU A 107 -21.67 -15.30 7.34
C LEU A 107 -22.89 -16.18 7.02
N SER A 108 -22.70 -17.20 6.18
CA SER A 108 -23.78 -18.14 5.84
C SER A 108 -24.32 -18.90 7.06
N ASP A 109 -23.45 -19.41 7.92
CA ASP A 109 -23.83 -20.18 9.12
C ASP A 109 -24.63 -19.30 10.10
N LEU A 110 -24.33 -18.00 10.15
CA LEU A 110 -25.08 -17.02 10.93
C LEU A 110 -26.22 -16.38 10.14
N GLY A 111 -26.56 -16.81 8.93
CA GLY A 111 -27.61 -16.20 8.11
C GLY A 111 -27.40 -14.70 7.85
N LEU A 112 -26.15 -14.30 7.67
CA LEU A 112 -25.69 -12.95 7.30
C LEU A 112 -25.26 -12.95 5.83
N THR A 113 -25.32 -11.80 5.19
CA THR A 113 -24.82 -11.58 3.82
C THR A 113 -23.58 -10.68 3.86
N MET A 114 -22.88 -10.56 2.72
CA MET A 114 -21.76 -9.62 2.62
C MET A 114 -22.27 -8.18 2.81
N PRO A 115 -21.71 -7.39 3.75
CA PRO A 115 -22.12 -6.01 3.96
C PRO A 115 -21.65 -5.14 2.79
N LYS A 116 -22.53 -4.26 2.31
CA LYS A 116 -22.24 -3.27 1.26
C LYS A 116 -22.01 -1.88 1.83
N THR A 117 -22.49 -1.63 3.05
CA THR A 117 -22.36 -0.35 3.73
C THR A 117 -21.74 -0.53 5.10
N TYR A 118 -21.22 0.56 5.66
CA TYR A 118 -20.73 0.56 7.02
C TYR A 118 -21.84 0.21 8.02
N ASP A 119 -23.05 0.74 7.82
CA ASP A 119 -24.18 0.46 8.70
C ASP A 119 -24.58 -1.02 8.67
N GLU A 120 -24.53 -1.66 7.50
CA GLU A 120 -24.74 -3.10 7.37
C GLU A 120 -23.64 -3.90 8.10
N LEU A 121 -22.39 -3.48 8.00
CA LEU A 121 -21.27 -4.10 8.73
C LEU A 121 -21.46 -3.96 10.26
N VAL A 122 -21.88 -2.79 10.74
CA VAL A 122 -22.17 -2.55 12.16
C VAL A 122 -23.37 -3.39 12.63
N ALA A 123 -24.40 -3.52 11.81
CA ALA A 123 -25.59 -4.32 12.12
C ALA A 123 -25.28 -5.83 12.31
N MET A 124 -24.16 -6.33 11.77
CA MET A 124 -23.73 -7.73 11.97
C MET A 124 -23.10 -7.98 13.34
N VAL A 125 -22.61 -6.93 14.00
CA VAL A 125 -21.84 -7.04 15.26
C VAL A 125 -22.60 -7.80 16.36
N PRO A 126 -23.88 -7.52 16.67
CA PRO A 126 -24.60 -8.22 17.73
C PRO A 126 -24.66 -9.73 17.49
N LYS A 127 -25.03 -10.14 16.27
CA LYS A 127 -25.20 -11.56 15.92
C LYS A 127 -23.88 -12.34 15.98
N ILE A 128 -22.79 -11.73 15.52
CA ILE A 128 -21.46 -12.35 15.59
C ILE A 128 -20.99 -12.48 17.05
N LYS A 129 -21.26 -11.47 17.90
CA LYS A 129 -20.93 -11.52 19.33
C LYS A 129 -21.76 -12.53 20.11
N GLU A 130 -23.05 -12.67 19.80
CA GLU A 130 -23.92 -13.70 20.39
C GLU A 130 -23.43 -15.12 20.09
N ALA A 131 -22.80 -15.32 18.93
CA ALA A 131 -22.13 -16.57 18.57
C ALA A 131 -20.75 -16.77 19.26
N GLY A 132 -20.32 -15.84 20.11
CA GLY A 132 -19.03 -15.89 20.82
C GLY A 132 -17.82 -15.57 19.94
N LEU A 133 -18.02 -14.93 18.79
CA LEU A 133 -16.99 -14.65 17.80
C LEU A 133 -16.61 -13.17 17.76
N TYR A 134 -15.42 -12.88 17.26
CA TYR A 134 -14.96 -11.51 17.03
C TYR A 134 -15.40 -11.00 15.66
N PRO A 135 -16.12 -9.86 15.56
CA PRO A 135 -16.56 -9.31 14.27
C PRO A 135 -15.42 -8.92 13.33
N ILE A 136 -14.34 -8.38 13.88
CA ILE A 136 -13.14 -7.98 13.13
C ILE A 136 -11.93 -8.50 13.89
N LEU A 137 -11.07 -9.23 13.17
CA LEU A 137 -9.76 -9.66 13.66
C LEU A 137 -8.69 -8.78 13.06
N MET A 138 -7.89 -8.12 13.91
CA MET A 138 -6.81 -7.25 13.48
C MET A 138 -5.68 -7.27 14.50
N ALA A 139 -4.45 -7.53 14.03
CA ALA A 139 -3.25 -7.46 14.85
C ALA A 139 -2.76 -6.00 14.99
N ASN A 140 -3.44 -5.21 15.80
CA ASN A 140 -3.19 -3.77 15.93
C ASN A 140 -2.11 -3.40 16.96
N LYS A 141 -0.98 -4.12 16.99
CA LYS A 141 0.13 -3.78 17.91
C LYS A 141 0.87 -2.52 17.43
N ALA A 142 1.04 -2.36 16.13
CA ALA A 142 1.62 -1.17 15.52
C ALA A 142 0.50 -0.21 15.11
N ALA A 143 0.68 1.09 15.36
CA ALA A 143 -0.36 2.10 15.15
C ALA A 143 -0.82 2.22 13.69
N TRP A 144 0.05 1.87 12.74
CA TRP A 144 -0.26 1.96 11.31
C TRP A 144 -1.34 0.95 10.86
N VAL A 145 -1.53 -0.18 11.56
CA VAL A 145 -2.41 -1.26 11.08
C VAL A 145 -3.87 -0.80 11.06
N MET A 146 -4.36 -0.19 12.13
CA MET A 146 -5.73 0.36 12.15
C MET A 146 -5.89 1.53 11.17
N GLN A 147 -4.91 2.44 11.13
CA GLN A 147 -4.95 3.62 10.26
C GLN A 147 -4.93 3.25 8.76
N SER A 148 -4.01 2.38 8.35
CA SER A 148 -3.80 2.01 6.96
C SER A 148 -4.74 0.91 6.48
N CYS A 149 -5.20 0.01 7.36
CA CYS A 149 -6.05 -1.10 6.92
C CYS A 149 -7.54 -0.83 7.17
N LEU A 150 -7.93 -0.57 8.42
CA LEU A 150 -9.34 -0.41 8.76
C LEU A 150 -9.90 0.91 8.23
N PHE A 151 -9.29 2.05 8.59
CA PHE A 151 -9.84 3.34 8.19
C PHE A 151 -9.78 3.54 6.68
N SER A 152 -8.71 3.10 6.02
CA SER A 152 -8.67 3.09 4.56
C SER A 152 -9.79 2.22 3.98
N ALA A 153 -9.99 0.97 4.45
CA ALA A 153 -11.11 0.16 3.98
C ALA A 153 -12.47 0.85 4.17
N LEU A 154 -12.71 1.48 5.33
CA LEU A 154 -13.96 2.16 5.65
C LEU A 154 -14.23 3.39 4.77
N VAL A 155 -13.22 4.23 4.56
CA VAL A 155 -13.33 5.43 3.71
C VAL A 155 -13.65 5.04 2.27
N PHE A 156 -13.11 3.91 1.82
CA PHE A 156 -13.32 3.42 0.47
C PHE A 156 -14.49 2.42 0.35
N LEU A 157 -15.22 2.05 1.40
CA LEU A 157 -16.37 1.11 1.29
C LEU A 157 -17.39 1.47 0.19
N PRO A 158 -17.75 2.76 -0.02
CA PRO A 158 -18.65 3.13 -1.12
C PRO A 158 -18.05 2.96 -2.53
N THR A 159 -16.71 3.03 -2.66
CA THR A 159 -15.98 3.03 -3.95
C THR A 159 -15.25 1.71 -4.26
N VAL A 160 -14.90 0.93 -3.24
CA VAL A 160 -14.17 -0.35 -3.35
C VAL A 160 -15.06 -1.46 -3.86
N ILE A 161 -16.35 -1.48 -3.52
CA ILE A 161 -17.27 -2.47 -4.11
C ILE A 161 -17.42 -2.23 -5.62
N SER A 162 -17.53 -0.96 -6.05
CA SER A 162 -17.60 -0.65 -7.48
C SER A 162 -16.29 -1.01 -8.20
N THR A 163 -15.14 -0.72 -7.58
CA THR A 163 -13.82 -0.95 -8.19
C THR A 163 -13.43 -2.44 -8.20
N ILE A 164 -13.78 -3.22 -7.18
CA ILE A 164 -13.56 -4.67 -7.15
C ILE A 164 -14.46 -5.36 -8.18
N ILE A 165 -15.73 -4.96 -8.31
CA ILE A 165 -16.61 -5.51 -9.35
C ILE A 165 -16.08 -5.16 -10.74
N ILE A 166 -15.65 -3.91 -10.98
CA ILE A 166 -15.06 -3.49 -12.26
C ILE A 166 -13.74 -4.22 -12.53
N GLY A 167 -12.86 -4.36 -11.52
CA GLY A 167 -11.57 -5.05 -11.66
C GLY A 167 -11.69 -6.55 -11.91
N ILE A 168 -12.63 -7.22 -11.23
CA ILE A 168 -12.95 -8.63 -11.49
C ILE A 168 -13.60 -8.80 -12.88
N LEU A 169 -14.52 -7.92 -13.27
CA LEU A 169 -15.14 -7.95 -14.60
C LEU A 169 -14.13 -7.68 -15.73
N TRP A 170 -13.19 -6.74 -15.53
CA TRP A 170 -12.14 -6.44 -16.50
C TRP A 170 -11.14 -7.59 -16.62
N SER A 171 -10.78 -8.23 -15.49
CA SER A 171 -9.93 -9.43 -15.48
C SER A 171 -10.61 -10.63 -16.15
N ILE A 172 -11.92 -10.82 -15.95
CA ILE A 172 -12.69 -11.88 -16.62
C ILE A 172 -12.79 -11.62 -18.13
N ASN A 173 -13.02 -10.38 -18.55
CA ASN A 173 -13.08 -10.02 -19.97
C ASN A 173 -11.71 -10.17 -20.65
N LEU A 174 -10.62 -9.76 -19.99
CA LEU A 174 -9.25 -10.00 -20.48
C LEU A 174 -8.92 -11.49 -20.63
N ILE A 175 -9.37 -12.32 -19.68
CA ILE A 175 -9.19 -13.77 -19.75
C ILE A 175 -10.05 -14.38 -20.86
N SER A 176 -11.30 -13.91 -21.02
CA SER A 176 -12.21 -14.30 -22.10
C SER A 176 -11.64 -13.97 -23.49
N ASP A 177 -11.14 -12.75 -23.66
CA ASP A 177 -10.59 -12.26 -24.93
C ASP A 177 -9.26 -12.97 -25.26
N ALA A 178 -8.47 -13.32 -24.25
CA ALA A 178 -7.23 -14.09 -24.42
C ALA A 178 -7.47 -15.58 -24.75
N LEU A 179 -8.60 -16.16 -24.33
CA LEU A 179 -8.90 -17.59 -24.50
C LEU A 179 -9.71 -17.89 -25.77
N GLY A 180 -10.31 -16.87 -26.42
CA GLY A 180 -11.19 -17.06 -27.56
C GLY A 180 -12.47 -17.87 -27.21
N PRO A 181 -13.47 -17.93 -28.09
CA PRO A 181 -14.70 -18.64 -27.79
C PRO A 181 -14.43 -20.14 -27.63
N ALA A 182 -14.73 -20.65 -26.44
CA ALA A 182 -14.64 -22.07 -26.13
C ALA A 182 -15.49 -22.88 -27.13
N LYS A 183 -14.86 -23.84 -27.83
CA LYS A 183 -15.57 -24.81 -28.66
C LYS A 183 -16.43 -25.70 -27.75
N LYS A 184 -17.68 -25.90 -28.16
CA LYS A 184 -18.71 -26.72 -27.50
C LYS A 184 -18.21 -28.10 -27.08
#